data_AF-A0A0Q6Q6P9-F1
#
_entry.id   AF-A0A0Q6Q6P9-F1
#
_cell.length_a   1.000
_cell.length_b   1.000
_cell.length_c   1.000
_cell.angle_alpha   90.00
_cell.angle_beta   90.00
_cell.angle_gamma   90.00
#
_symmetry.space_group_name_H-M   'P 1'
#
loop_
_entity.id
_entity.type
_entity.pdbx_description
1 polymer ?
#
loop_
_entity_poly.entity_id
_entity_poly.type
_entity_poly.pdbx_seq_one_letter_code
_entity_poly.pdbx_strand_id
1 'polypeptide(L)' 'MHHLGIGRKHTAAPVLILIDEGTATVTHLTTGEVLSNHLIDADKSYWRDQNKEPGRWPGSS' A
#
# COMPACT_ATOMS: atom_id res chain seq x y z
N MET A 1 0.62 8.04 13.82
CA MET A 1 1.12 8.19 12.43
C MET A 1 1.18 6.78 11.85
N HIS A 2 0.50 6.52 10.73
CA HIS A 2 0.48 5.22 10.06
C HIS A 2 1.31 5.29 8.78
N HIS A 3 2.18 4.31 8.57
CA HIS A 3 3.04 4.22 7.39
C HIS A 3 2.45 3.22 6.40
N LEU A 4 2.17 3.68 5.18
CA LEU A 4 1.72 2.87 4.05
C LEU A 4 2.93 2.41 3.24
N GLY A 5 3.24 1.12 3.29
CA GLY A 5 4.40 0.56 2.61
C GLY A 5 4.17 0.34 1.11
N ILE A 6 4.61 1.27 0.24
CA ILE A 6 4.47 1.15 -1.23
C ILE A 6 5.75 0.65 -1.92
N GLY A 7 6.89 0.67 -1.22
CA GLY A 7 8.18 0.17 -1.70
C GLY A 7 9.06 1.22 -2.38
N ARG A 8 10.38 1.01 -2.30
CA ARG A 8 11.41 2.00 -2.70
C ARG A 8 11.38 2.38 -4.18
N LYS A 9 10.80 1.54 -5.06
CA LYS A 9 10.67 1.83 -6.50
C LYS A 9 9.82 3.06 -6.81
N HIS A 10 8.97 3.49 -5.86
CA HIS A 10 8.12 4.68 -6.00
C HIS A 10 8.64 5.91 -5.25
N THR A 11 9.94 5.95 -4.92
CA THR A 11 10.55 7.11 -4.26
C THR A 11 10.30 8.38 -5.08
N ALA A 12 9.82 9.43 -4.41
CA ALA A 12 9.48 10.73 -5.00
C ALA A 12 8.39 10.72 -6.09
N ALA A 13 7.71 9.59 -6.30
CA ALA A 13 6.56 9.55 -7.19
C ALA A 13 5.40 10.36 -6.57
N PRO A 14 4.72 11.24 -7.33
CA PRO A 14 3.54 11.93 -6.84
C PRO A 14 2.39 10.94 -6.71
N VAL A 15 1.66 11.00 -5.60
CA VAL A 15 0.59 10.05 -5.29
C VAL A 15 -0.74 10.73 -4.96
N LEU A 16 -1.83 10.04 -5.29
CA LEU A 16 -3.17 10.29 -4.75
C LEU A 16 -3.55 9.08 -3.86
N ILE A 17 -4.04 9.37 -2.65
CA ILE A 17 -4.52 8.35 -1.72
C ILE A 17 -6.04 8.44 -1.65
N LEU A 18 -6.71 7.36 -2.01
CA LEU A 18 -8.15 7.19 -1.88
C LEU A 18 -8.42 6.38 -0.62
N ILE A 19 -9.29 6.90 0.25
CA ILE A 19 -9.60 6.29 1.54
C ILE A 19 -11.10 6.00 1.58
N ASP A 20 -11.45 4.76 1.89
CA ASP A 20 -12.81 4.35 2.25
C ASP A 20 -12.84 3.81 3.68
N GLU A 21 -13.96 3.19 4.07
CA GLU A 21 -14.19 2.71 5.44
C GLU A 21 -13.10 1.74 5.92
N GLY A 22 -12.56 0.90 5.03
CA GLY A 22 -11.67 -0.19 5.40
C GLY A 22 -10.29 -0.13 4.75
N THR A 23 -10.11 0.72 3.74
CA THR A 23 -8.93 0.68 2.90
C THR A 23 -8.35 2.04 2.57
N ALA A 24 -7.03 2.05 2.39
CA ALA A 24 -6.31 3.15 1.77
C ALA A 24 -5.63 2.61 0.50
N THR A 25 -6.08 3.09 -0.66
CA THR A 25 -5.50 2.77 -1.97
C THR A 25 -4.58 3.90 -2.41
N VAL A 26 -3.34 3.57 -2.76
CA VAL A 26 -2.35 4.54 -3.27
C VAL A 26 -2.26 4.42 -4.78
N THR A 27 -2.40 5.54 -5.48
CA THR A 27 -2.29 5.61 -6.95
C THR A 27 -1.21 6.61 -7.37
N HIS A 28 -0.57 6.36 -8.51
CA HIS A 28 0.31 7.34 -9.14
C HIS A 28 -0.54 8.50 -9.67
N LEU A 29 -0.24 9.72 -9.24
CA LEU A 29 -1.10 10.89 -9.49
C LEU A 29 -1.39 11.12 -10.99
N THR A 30 -0.37 10.97 -11.84
CA THR A 30 -0.49 11.28 -13.28
C THR A 30 -1.11 10.15 -14.10
N THR A 31 -0.79 8.88 -13.80
CA THR A 31 -1.16 7.74 -14.65
C THR A 31 -2.42 7.03 -14.15
N GLY A 32 -2.80 7.24 -12.89
CA GLY A 32 -3.87 6.49 -12.23
C GLY A 32 -3.49 5.04 -11.89
N GLU A 33 -2.25 4.62 -12.10
CA GLU A 33 -1.78 3.27 -11.75
C GLU A 33 -1.92 3.04 -10.24
N VAL A 34 -2.51 1.91 -9.84
CA VAL A 34 -2.55 1.49 -8.44
C VAL A 34 -1.18 0.98 -8.01
N LEU A 35 -0.57 1.65 -7.02
CA LEU A 35 0.75 1.34 -6.51
C LEU A 35 0.71 0.36 -5.33
N SER A 36 -0.33 0.45 -4.50
CA SER A 36 -0.55 -0.42 -3.34
C SER A 36 -1.98 -0.31 -2.80
N ASN A 37 -2.41 -1.31 -2.03
CA ASN A 37 -3.66 -1.31 -1.29
C ASN A 37 -3.45 -1.72 0.16
N HIS A 38 -4.07 -1.02 1.11
CA HIS A 38 -3.83 -1.19 2.54
C HIS A 38 -5.13 -1.37 3.29
N LEU A 39 -5.18 -2.33 4.21
CA LEU A 39 -6.25 -2.41 5.22
C LEU A 39 -5.96 -1.40 6.33
N ILE A 40 -6.97 -0.62 6.69
CA ILE A 40 -6.92 0.32 7.80
C ILE A 40 -7.00 -0.47 9.11
N ASP A 41 -5.98 -0.30 9.94
CA ASP A 41 -5.88 -0.92 11.26
C ASP A 41 -5.33 0.12 12.24
N ALA A 42 -6.19 0.63 13.12
CA ALA A 42 -5.84 1.67 14.07
C ALA A 42 -4.78 1.22 15.09
N ASP A 43 -4.66 -0.08 15.34
CA ASP A 43 -3.73 -0.65 16.30
C ASP A 43 -2.33 -0.87 15.70
N LYS A 44 -2.19 -0.70 14.37
CA LYS A 44 -0.92 -0.89 13.66
C LYS A 44 -0.38 0.41 13.08
N SER A 45 0.84 0.76 13.46
CA SER A 45 1.56 1.90 12.88
C SER A 45 2.06 1.65 11.44
N TYR A 46 2.06 0.41 10.97
CA TYR A 46 2.47 0.02 9.63
C TYR A 46 1.39 -0.78 8.93
N TRP A 47 0.97 -0.31 7.76
CA TRP A 47 0.02 -0.99 6.91
C TRP A 47 0.74 -1.54 5.68
N ARG A 48 0.84 -2.87 5.63
CA ARG A 48 1.42 -3.59 4.49
C ARG A 48 0.54 -3.45 3.25
N ASP A 49 1.16 -3.53 2.08
CA ASP A 49 0.46 -3.71 0.82
C ASP A 49 -0.16 -5.12 0.77
N GLN A 50 -1.47 -5.17 0.52
CA GLN A 50 -2.24 -6.41 0.38
C GLN A 50 -2.15 -7.00 -1.03
N ASN A 51 -1.73 -6.19 -2.03
CA ASN A 51 -1.50 -6.67 -3.39
C ASN A 51 -0.18 -7.46 -3.51
N LYS A 52 0.63 -7.46 -2.44
CA LYS A 52 1.87 -8.23 -2.37
C LYS A 52 1.70 -9.42 -1.45
N GLU A 53 2.20 -10.55 -1.92
CA GLU A 53 2.31 -11.74 -1.11
C GLU A 53 3.06 -11.45 0.20
N PRO A 54 2.61 -12.01 1.33
CA PRO A 54 3.36 -11.95 2.57
C PRO A 54 4.78 -12.46 2.32
N GLY A 55 5.79 -11.71 2.78
CA GLY A 55 7.17 -12.09 2.57
C GLY A 55 7.57 -13.38 3.32
N ARG A 56 8.24 -14.27 2.56
CA ARG A 56 9.17 -15.38 2.92
C ARG A 56 8.60 -16.82 2.98
N TRP A 57 9.06 -17.58 1.98
CA TRP A 57 9.31 -19.03 1.83
C TRP A 57 8.50 -20.12 2.58
N PRO A 58 8.05 -21.17 1.85
CA PRO A 58 7.79 -21.14 0.41
C PRO A 58 6.61 -20.19 0.19
N GLY A 59 6.67 -19.35 -0.85
CA GLY A 59 5.51 -18.57 -1.26
C GLY A 59 4.34 -19.48 -1.61
N SER A 60 3.14 -18.90 -1.79
CA SER A 60 1.94 -19.62 -2.21
C SER A 60 2.24 -20.53 -3.41
N SER A 61 1.84 -21.80 -3.34
CA SER A 61 2.01 -22.81 -4.40
C SER A 61 1.16 -22.55 -5.64
#